data_AF-L8XXB7-F1
#
_entry.id   AF-L8XXB7-F1
#
_cell.length_a   1.000
_cell.length_b   1.000
_cell.length_c   1.000
_cell.angle_alpha   90.00
_cell.angle_beta   90.00
_cell.angle_gamma   90.00
#
_symmetry.space_group_name_H-M   'P 1'
#
loop_
_entity.id
_entity.type
_entity.pdbx_description
1 polymer ?
#
loop_
_entity_poly.entity_id
_entity_poly.type
_entity_poly.pdbx_seq_one_letter_code
_entity_poly.pdbx_strand_id
1 'polypeptide(L)'
;MKTKTLAVSALMASLLMVPSFAGLTLDNISIDHSVTATVDMDNKSFAITGGCNTVIGGMDINQYDTFIAERNLASTLMACSEPLELMSLRIQSFLNNQPKVVREGNQLFLVGTIEGETRSVYMPLTLDQGSFKDVKAEAYERIFIYVSNEKVPCPNDPNAKCLQIRENKESAWQPYEGTIEGFSAEPGIAYRLRLKAYNKGTKEERWVYDMAVEQEVVE
;
A
#
# COMPACT_ATOMS: atom_id res chain seq x y z
N MET A 1 -42.37 -72.47 20.71
CA MET A 1 -41.36 -71.79 19.87
C MET A 1 -42.06 -70.74 19.01
N LYS A 2 -42.05 -69.48 19.46
CA LYS A 2 -42.41 -68.25 18.70
C LYS A 2 -42.09 -67.04 19.59
N THR A 3 -41.09 -66.28 19.17
CA THR A 3 -40.57 -65.03 19.74
C THR A 3 -41.38 -63.82 19.25
N LYS A 4 -41.58 -62.79 20.09
CA LYS A 4 -41.64 -61.36 19.71
C LYS A 4 -41.20 -60.49 20.91
N THR A 5 -39.97 -59.97 20.93
CA THR A 5 -39.50 -58.67 20.42
C THR A 5 -39.84 -57.49 21.34
N LEU A 6 -38.89 -57.15 22.23
CA LEU A 6 -38.77 -55.85 22.89
C LEU A 6 -38.03 -54.90 21.93
N ALA A 7 -38.66 -53.81 21.53
CA ALA A 7 -38.01 -52.73 20.79
C ALA A 7 -37.36 -51.76 21.78
N VAL A 8 -36.03 -51.79 21.87
CA VAL A 8 -35.25 -50.73 22.53
C VAL A 8 -34.84 -49.74 21.44
N SER A 9 -35.48 -48.57 21.44
CA SER A 9 -35.08 -47.43 20.63
C SER A 9 -33.73 -46.92 21.14
N ALA A 10 -32.68 -47.12 20.35
CA ALA A 10 -31.39 -46.49 20.57
C ALA A 10 -31.42 -45.09 19.94
N LEU A 11 -31.36 -44.05 20.76
CA LEU A 11 -31.07 -42.69 20.33
C LEU A 11 -29.63 -42.65 19.79
N MET A 12 -29.46 -42.63 18.47
CA MET A 12 -28.19 -42.26 17.85
C MET A 12 -28.00 -40.74 18.00
N ALA A 13 -27.19 -40.33 18.97
CA ALA A 13 -26.65 -38.98 19.00
C ALA A 13 -25.58 -38.87 17.90
N SER A 14 -25.96 -38.33 16.75
CA SER A 14 -25.04 -37.96 15.69
C SER A 14 -24.18 -36.77 16.17
N LEU A 15 -22.95 -37.02 16.59
CA LEU A 15 -21.93 -35.98 16.72
C LEU A 15 -21.65 -35.42 15.33
N LEU A 16 -22.18 -34.23 15.04
CA LEU A 16 -21.72 -33.41 13.92
C LEU A 16 -20.36 -32.82 14.33
N MET A 17 -19.26 -33.46 13.92
CA MET A 17 -17.96 -32.81 13.93
C MET A 17 -17.99 -31.68 12.90
N VAL A 18 -18.12 -30.45 13.37
CA VAL A 18 -17.93 -29.26 12.54
C VAL A 18 -16.42 -29.16 12.29
N PRO A 19 -15.93 -29.25 11.04
CA PRO A 19 -14.53 -28.98 10.77
C PRO A 19 -14.26 -27.51 11.09
N SER A 20 -13.48 -27.26 12.14
CA SER A 20 -12.86 -25.96 12.36
C SER A 20 -11.78 -25.81 11.31
N PHE A 21 -12.13 -25.18 10.18
CA PHE A 21 -11.12 -24.64 9.30
C PHE A 21 -10.45 -23.51 10.07
N ALA A 22 -9.25 -23.76 10.60
CA ALA A 22 -8.38 -22.69 11.06
C ALA A 22 -8.17 -21.76 9.86
N GLY A 23 -8.75 -20.55 9.92
CA GLY A 23 -8.47 -19.54 8.93
C GLY A 23 -6.96 -19.37 8.84
N LEU A 24 -6.41 -19.45 7.63
CA LEU A 24 -5.01 -19.16 7.40
C LEU A 24 -4.81 -17.67 7.68
N THR A 25 -4.28 -17.34 8.86
CA THR A 25 -3.85 -15.97 9.17
C THR A 25 -2.58 -15.69 8.39
N LEU A 26 -2.66 -14.79 7.43
CA LEU A 26 -1.51 -14.30 6.68
C LEU A 26 -0.97 -13.05 7.37
N ASP A 27 0.35 -13.00 7.55
CA ASP A 27 1.03 -11.84 8.09
C ASP A 27 1.41 -10.87 6.96
N ASN A 28 1.51 -9.57 7.28
CA ASN A 28 2.07 -8.59 6.36
C ASN A 28 3.56 -8.91 6.12
N ILE A 29 4.06 -8.65 4.91
CA ILE A 29 5.49 -8.80 4.56
C ILE A 29 6.42 -7.98 5.48
N SER A 30 5.90 -6.88 6.03
CA SER A 30 6.59 -6.00 6.97
C SER A 30 5.81 -5.90 8.28
N ILE A 31 6.52 -5.97 9.41
CA ILE A 31 5.90 -5.92 10.75
C ILE A 31 5.31 -4.53 11.03
N ASP A 32 5.94 -3.48 10.52
CA ASP A 32 5.51 -2.09 10.66
C ASP A 32 4.52 -1.63 9.57
N HIS A 33 4.15 -2.54 8.67
CA HIS A 33 3.24 -2.30 7.53
C HIS A 33 3.73 -1.20 6.58
N SER A 34 5.03 -0.93 6.56
CA SER A 34 5.64 0.11 5.72
C SER A 34 5.73 -0.26 4.24
N VAL A 35 5.63 -1.55 3.91
CA VAL A 35 5.79 -2.03 2.53
C VAL A 35 4.48 -2.01 1.76
N THR A 36 4.50 -1.34 0.59
CA THR A 36 3.32 -1.21 -0.29
C THR A 36 3.70 -1.37 -1.75
N ALA A 37 2.83 -1.99 -2.54
CA ALA A 37 2.92 -2.05 -3.99
C ALA A 37 1.95 -1.06 -4.64
N THR A 38 2.44 -0.31 -5.61
CA THR A 38 1.61 0.52 -6.50
C THR A 38 1.75 0.01 -7.93
N VAL A 39 0.63 -0.14 -8.61
CA VAL A 39 0.55 -0.78 -9.92
C VAL A 39 -0.19 0.11 -10.91
N ASP A 40 0.41 0.35 -12.06
CA ASP A 40 -0.24 0.95 -13.22
C ASP A 40 -0.58 -0.18 -14.22
N MET A 41 -1.87 -0.52 -14.29
CA MET A 41 -2.36 -1.61 -15.16
C MET A 41 -2.32 -1.22 -16.64
N ASP A 42 -2.42 0.06 -16.97
CA ASP A 42 -2.51 0.54 -18.34
C ASP A 42 -1.12 0.58 -18.99
N ASN A 43 -0.13 1.08 -18.24
CA ASN A 43 1.28 1.13 -18.66
C ASN A 43 2.07 -0.12 -18.29
N LYS A 44 1.44 -1.12 -17.64
CA LYS A 44 2.07 -2.38 -17.21
C LYS A 44 3.33 -2.15 -16.38
N SER A 45 3.25 -1.27 -15.40
CA SER A 45 4.39 -0.93 -14.55
C SER A 45 4.02 -0.98 -13.08
N PHE A 46 5.02 -1.09 -12.22
CA PHE A 46 4.84 -1.10 -10.78
C PHE A 46 5.99 -0.42 -10.04
N ALA A 47 5.70 -0.03 -8.80
CA ALA A 47 6.69 0.40 -7.82
C ALA A 47 6.38 -0.24 -6.46
N ILE A 48 7.41 -0.68 -5.73
CA ILE A 48 7.29 -1.16 -4.35
C ILE A 48 8.18 -0.31 -3.45
N THR A 49 7.58 0.26 -2.42
CA THR A 49 8.24 1.08 -1.39
C THR A 49 8.21 0.34 -0.04
N GLY A 50 9.03 0.78 0.93
CA GLY A 50 9.07 0.25 2.30
C GLY A 50 10.28 -0.61 2.66
N GLY A 51 11.18 -0.85 1.70
CA GLY A 51 12.55 -1.32 1.98
C GLY A 51 13.55 -0.16 2.03
N CYS A 52 14.84 -0.49 2.01
CA CYS A 52 15.89 0.51 1.80
C CYS A 52 15.73 1.23 0.46
N ASN A 53 15.45 0.47 -0.59
CA ASN A 53 15.32 0.98 -1.94
C ASN A 53 13.94 0.70 -2.52
N THR A 54 13.44 1.64 -3.33
CA THR A 54 12.22 1.44 -4.12
C THR A 54 12.54 0.53 -5.29
N VAL A 55 11.76 -0.52 -5.49
CA VAL A 55 11.86 -1.40 -6.67
C VAL A 55 10.85 -0.94 -7.70
N ILE A 56 11.27 -0.78 -8.95
CA ILE A 56 10.45 -0.30 -10.06
C ILE A 56 10.65 -1.21 -11.26
N GLY A 57 9.60 -1.52 -12.00
CA GLY A 57 9.75 -2.25 -13.24
C GLY A 57 8.48 -2.43 -14.04
N GLY A 58 8.62 -3.11 -15.17
CA GLY A 58 7.48 -3.65 -15.91
C GLY A 58 6.88 -4.85 -15.18
N MET A 59 5.59 -5.08 -15.37
CA MET A 59 4.90 -6.26 -14.85
C MET A 59 3.85 -6.79 -15.82
N ASP A 60 3.44 -8.04 -15.58
CA ASP A 60 2.22 -8.60 -16.15
C ASP A 60 1.44 -9.34 -15.08
N ILE A 61 0.12 -9.45 -15.26
CA ILE A 61 -0.71 -10.33 -14.44
C ILE A 61 -1.38 -11.32 -15.37
N ASN A 62 -1.08 -12.60 -15.20
CA ASN A 62 -1.61 -13.64 -16.07
C ASN A 62 -3.07 -14.00 -15.72
N GLN A 63 -3.67 -14.87 -16.52
CA GLN A 63 -5.06 -15.34 -16.34
C GLN A 63 -5.34 -16.08 -15.02
N TYR A 64 -4.30 -16.44 -14.26
CA TYR A 64 -4.39 -17.10 -12.95
C TYR A 64 -4.11 -16.15 -11.79
N ASP A 65 -4.17 -14.84 -12.07
CA ASP A 65 -3.88 -13.74 -11.16
C ASP A 65 -2.44 -13.74 -10.62
N THR A 66 -1.51 -14.41 -11.31
CA THR A 66 -0.10 -14.40 -10.91
C THR A 66 0.54 -13.09 -11.38
N PHE A 67 1.09 -12.33 -10.43
CA PHE A 67 1.89 -11.13 -10.68
C PHE A 67 3.31 -11.54 -11.10
N ILE A 68 3.73 -11.09 -12.28
CA ILE A 68 5.02 -11.42 -12.87
C ILE A 68 5.79 -10.12 -13.05
N ALA A 69 6.83 -9.92 -12.23
CA ALA A 69 7.77 -8.84 -12.41
C ALA A 69 8.71 -9.14 -13.60
N GLU A 70 8.96 -8.16 -14.46
CA GLU A 70 9.94 -8.31 -15.54
C GLU A 70 11.38 -8.42 -14.99
N ARG A 71 12.30 -8.96 -15.79
CA ARG A 71 13.67 -9.27 -15.35
C ARG A 71 14.53 -8.04 -15.06
N ASN A 72 14.30 -6.93 -15.76
CA ASN A 72 15.12 -5.73 -15.66
C ASN A 72 14.47 -4.71 -14.72
N LEU A 73 14.47 -5.01 -13.43
CA LEU A 73 13.97 -4.10 -12.40
C LEU A 73 14.99 -3.00 -12.14
N ALA A 74 14.51 -1.77 -12.06
CA ALA A 74 15.27 -0.63 -11.55
C ALA A 74 15.09 -0.54 -10.03
N SER A 75 16.09 0.00 -9.36
CA SER A 75 15.97 0.33 -7.94
C SER A 75 16.71 1.62 -7.63
N THR A 76 16.24 2.35 -6.61
CA THR A 76 17.03 3.44 -6.04
C THR A 76 18.33 2.88 -5.42
N LEU A 77 19.34 3.73 -5.20
CA LEU A 77 20.61 3.34 -4.61
C LEU A 77 20.89 4.18 -3.36
N MET A 78 20.00 4.07 -2.38
CA MET A 78 20.15 4.67 -1.05
C MET A 78 20.96 3.72 -0.16
N ALA A 79 21.79 4.30 0.71
CA ALA A 79 22.44 3.56 1.77
C ALA A 79 21.50 3.51 2.99
N CYS A 80 21.31 2.33 3.58
CA CYS A 80 20.39 2.17 4.70
C CYS A 80 20.98 1.30 5.81
N SER A 81 20.24 1.21 6.91
CA SER A 81 20.53 0.24 7.96
C SER A 81 20.27 -1.20 7.47
N GLU A 82 20.97 -2.16 8.07
CA GLU A 82 20.85 -3.58 7.75
C GLU A 82 19.39 -4.11 7.74
N PRO A 83 18.50 -3.73 8.69
CA PRO A 83 17.10 -4.17 8.64
C PRO A 83 16.36 -3.75 7.36
N LEU A 84 16.63 -2.55 6.85
CA LEU A 84 16.01 -2.03 5.63
C LEU A 84 16.59 -2.70 4.37
N GLU A 85 17.89 -3.01 4.38
CA GLU A 85 18.52 -3.80 3.31
C GLU A 85 17.96 -5.22 3.25
N LEU A 86 17.83 -5.89 4.41
CA LEU A 86 17.20 -7.21 4.51
C LEU A 86 15.74 -7.19 4.04
N MET A 87 15.00 -6.12 4.35
CA MET A 87 13.64 -5.93 3.83
C MET A 87 13.64 -5.80 2.30
N SER A 88 14.59 -5.06 1.71
CA SER A 88 14.71 -4.98 0.24
C SER A 88 15.01 -6.34 -0.40
N LEU A 89 15.89 -7.16 0.20
CA LEU A 89 16.13 -8.54 -0.27
C LEU A 89 14.89 -9.42 -0.14
N ARG A 90 14.16 -9.27 0.97
CA ARG A 90 12.90 -9.98 1.22
C ARG A 90 11.84 -9.66 0.16
N ILE A 91 11.69 -8.38 -0.20
CA ILE A 91 10.80 -7.93 -1.28
C ILE A 91 11.22 -8.55 -2.63
N GLN A 92 12.52 -8.57 -2.93
CA GLN A 92 13.02 -9.17 -4.17
C GLN A 92 12.73 -10.68 -4.24
N SER A 93 12.97 -11.42 -3.15
CA SER A 93 12.62 -12.84 -3.06
C SER A 93 11.12 -13.08 -3.23
N PHE A 94 10.28 -12.26 -2.59
CA PHE A 94 8.83 -12.30 -2.73
C PHE A 94 8.38 -12.13 -4.19
N LEU A 95 8.93 -11.14 -4.91
CA LEU A 95 8.64 -10.90 -6.33
C LEU A 95 9.11 -12.05 -7.23
N ASN A 96 10.29 -12.61 -6.96
CA ASN A 96 10.83 -13.74 -7.74
C ASN A 96 9.94 -14.99 -7.66
N ASN A 97 9.22 -15.16 -6.55
CA ASN A 97 8.25 -16.24 -6.35
C ASN A 97 6.87 -15.96 -6.97
N GLN A 98 6.72 -14.89 -7.75
CA GLN A 98 5.54 -14.56 -8.54
C GLN A 98 4.24 -14.61 -7.71
N PRO A 99 4.06 -13.65 -6.79
CA PRO A 99 2.92 -13.66 -5.88
C PRO A 99 1.61 -13.56 -6.64
N LYS A 100 0.52 -14.01 -6.03
CA LYS A 100 -0.82 -13.86 -6.60
C LYS A 100 -1.47 -12.56 -6.17
N VAL A 101 -2.19 -11.93 -7.09
CA VAL A 101 -3.09 -10.83 -6.76
C VAL A 101 -4.36 -11.42 -6.14
N VAL A 102 -4.59 -11.10 -4.88
CA VAL A 102 -5.77 -11.51 -4.10
C VAL A 102 -6.59 -10.27 -3.78
N ARG A 103 -7.91 -10.43 -3.80
CA ARG A 103 -8.87 -9.38 -3.51
C ARG A 103 -9.64 -9.69 -2.24
N GLU A 104 -9.80 -8.69 -1.39
CA GLU A 104 -10.74 -8.68 -0.26
C GLU A 104 -11.55 -7.38 -0.29
N GLY A 105 -12.85 -7.47 -0.54
CA GLY A 105 -13.67 -6.26 -0.74
C GLY A 105 -13.14 -5.43 -1.92
N ASN A 106 -12.83 -4.15 -1.72
CA ASN A 106 -12.20 -3.31 -2.75
C ASN A 106 -10.67 -3.20 -2.60
N GLN A 107 -10.08 -3.95 -1.67
CA GLN A 107 -8.65 -3.94 -1.42
C GLN A 107 -7.99 -5.07 -2.21
N LEU A 108 -6.79 -4.78 -2.72
CA LEU A 108 -5.96 -5.74 -3.42
C LEU A 108 -4.68 -5.99 -2.63
N PHE A 109 -4.18 -7.21 -2.76
CA PHE A 109 -2.98 -7.67 -2.09
C PHE A 109 -2.17 -8.53 -3.04
N LEU A 110 -0.86 -8.45 -2.96
CA LEU A 110 0.01 -9.52 -3.42
C LEU A 110 0.15 -10.53 -2.29
N VAL A 111 -0.14 -11.79 -2.55
CA VAL A 111 -0.01 -12.90 -1.58
C VAL A 111 0.91 -13.94 -2.17
N GLY A 112 1.98 -14.27 -1.45
CA GLY A 112 3.03 -15.12 -1.97
C GLY A 112 3.93 -15.67 -0.87
N THR A 113 4.92 -16.45 -1.30
CA THR A 113 5.93 -17.05 -0.41
C THR A 113 7.26 -16.36 -0.60
N ILE A 114 8.13 -16.51 0.40
CA ILE A 114 9.50 -15.99 0.39
C ILE A 114 10.43 -17.19 0.57
N GLU A 115 11.53 -17.21 -0.15
CA GLU A 115 12.51 -18.29 -0.04
C GLU A 115 13.03 -18.39 1.41
N GLY A 116 12.98 -19.59 1.99
CA GLY A 116 13.38 -19.83 3.38
C GLY A 116 12.29 -19.60 4.43
N GLU A 117 11.13 -19.05 4.05
CA GLU A 117 9.98 -18.88 4.96
C GLU A 117 8.95 -20.00 4.79
N THR A 118 8.31 -20.39 5.90
CA THR A 118 7.34 -21.49 5.92
C THR A 118 5.89 -21.04 5.71
N ARG A 119 5.65 -19.73 5.75
CA ARG A 119 4.31 -19.13 5.63
C ARG A 119 4.30 -18.16 4.47
N SER A 120 3.14 -18.07 3.83
CA SER A 120 2.87 -16.97 2.91
C SER A 120 2.66 -15.68 3.68
N VAL A 121 3.01 -14.57 3.04
CA VAL A 121 2.75 -13.21 3.53
C VAL A 121 1.94 -12.46 2.50
N TYR A 122 1.37 -11.33 2.91
CA TYR A 122 0.71 -10.41 2.01
C TYR A 122 1.40 -9.03 1.98
N MET A 123 1.23 -8.35 0.86
CA MET A 123 1.65 -6.97 0.64
C MET A 123 0.46 -6.19 0.07
N PRO A 124 0.05 -5.05 0.67
CA PRO A 124 -1.00 -4.21 0.10
C PRO A 124 -0.64 -3.75 -1.32
N LEU A 125 -1.63 -3.80 -2.23
CA LEU A 125 -1.50 -3.36 -3.61
C LEU A 125 -2.54 -2.28 -3.92
N THR A 126 -2.08 -1.16 -4.44
CA THR A 126 -2.92 -0.04 -4.91
C THR A 126 -2.83 0.08 -6.42
N LEU A 127 -3.96 0.30 -7.09
CA LEU A 127 -3.99 0.62 -8.51
C LEU A 127 -3.79 2.13 -8.70
N ASP A 128 -2.74 2.50 -9.41
CA ASP A 128 -2.50 3.88 -9.84
C ASP A 128 -3.36 4.25 -11.05
N GLN A 129 -3.41 3.36 -12.05
CA GLN A 129 -4.19 3.51 -13.27
C GLN A 129 -4.78 2.16 -13.71
N GLY A 130 -5.81 2.21 -14.55
CA GLY A 130 -6.50 1.07 -15.11
C GLY A 130 -7.37 0.30 -14.12
N SER A 131 -7.52 -1.01 -14.34
CA SER A 131 -8.38 -1.87 -13.53
C SER A 131 -7.85 -3.29 -13.43
N PHE A 132 -8.06 -3.92 -12.27
CA PHE A 132 -7.86 -5.35 -12.08
C PHE A 132 -9.20 -6.01 -11.76
N LYS A 133 -9.69 -6.85 -12.69
CA LYS A 133 -11.05 -7.39 -12.67
C LYS A 133 -12.07 -6.25 -12.60
N ASP A 134 -12.89 -6.20 -11.56
CA ASP A 134 -13.89 -5.16 -11.29
C ASP A 134 -13.40 -4.07 -10.32
N VAL A 135 -12.17 -4.19 -9.79
CA VAL A 135 -11.53 -3.11 -9.03
C VAL A 135 -10.90 -2.14 -10.01
N LYS A 136 -11.27 -0.87 -9.91
CA LYS A 136 -10.73 0.21 -10.75
C LYS A 136 -9.83 1.10 -9.91
N ALA A 137 -8.80 1.65 -10.54
CA ALA A 137 -8.03 2.73 -9.95
C ALA A 137 -8.97 3.88 -9.57
N GLU A 138 -8.79 4.43 -8.37
CA GLU A 138 -9.52 5.61 -7.95
C GLU A 138 -9.06 6.81 -8.80
N ALA A 139 -10.02 7.55 -9.34
CA ALA A 139 -9.71 8.75 -10.09
C ALA A 139 -9.15 9.82 -9.15
N TYR A 140 -8.03 10.41 -9.55
CA TYR A 140 -7.42 11.55 -8.87
C TYR A 140 -7.06 12.64 -9.86
N GLU A 141 -6.98 13.87 -9.38
CA GLU A 141 -6.35 14.96 -10.10
C GLU A 141 -4.89 15.06 -9.70
N ARG A 142 -3.98 15.15 -10.67
CA ARG A 142 -2.58 15.48 -10.39
C ARG A 142 -2.46 16.97 -10.14
N ILE A 143 -2.07 17.34 -8.93
CA ILE A 143 -1.86 18.74 -8.56
C ILE A 143 -0.39 18.98 -8.19
N PHE A 144 0.03 20.24 -8.25
CA PHE A 144 1.34 20.69 -7.81
C PHE A 144 1.16 21.77 -6.77
N ILE A 145 1.87 21.64 -5.64
CA ILE A 145 1.87 22.65 -4.59
C ILE A 145 3.30 22.97 -4.19
N TYR A 146 3.53 24.20 -3.75
CA TYR A 146 4.74 24.55 -3.03
C TYR A 146 4.48 24.38 -1.54
N VAL A 147 5.45 23.83 -0.82
CA VAL A 147 5.48 23.75 0.64
C VAL A 147 6.65 24.57 1.13
N SER A 148 6.40 25.46 2.09
CA SER A 148 7.41 26.33 2.70
C SER A 148 8.42 25.53 3.51
N ASN A 149 9.60 26.11 3.73
CA ASN A 149 10.64 25.59 4.61
C ASN A 149 10.31 25.70 6.10
N GLU A 150 9.23 26.42 6.44
CA GLU A 150 8.78 26.62 7.81
C GLU A 150 7.30 26.28 8.00
N LYS A 151 6.96 25.86 9.22
CA LYS A 151 5.58 25.65 9.66
C LYS A 151 5.08 26.86 10.42
N VAL A 152 3.81 27.21 10.20
CA VAL A 152 3.14 28.33 10.86
C VAL A 152 2.11 27.81 11.87
N PRO A 153 1.71 28.60 12.89
CA PRO A 153 0.57 28.24 13.73
C PRO A 153 -0.68 27.94 12.90
N CYS A 154 -1.42 26.90 13.25
CA CYS A 154 -2.68 26.56 12.57
C CYS A 154 -3.78 27.58 12.93
N PRO A 155 -4.59 28.07 11.98
CA PRO A 155 -5.69 29.00 12.25
C PRO A 155 -6.69 28.53 13.32
N ASN A 156 -7.05 27.24 13.31
CA ASN A 156 -8.04 26.66 14.22
C ASN A 156 -7.42 26.07 15.50
N ASP A 157 -6.10 25.85 15.52
CA ASP A 157 -5.35 25.45 16.72
C ASP A 157 -3.98 26.16 16.76
N PRO A 158 -3.88 27.33 17.42
CA PRO A 158 -2.63 28.09 17.48
C PRO A 158 -1.47 27.36 18.16
N ASN A 159 -1.71 26.29 18.93
CA ASN A 159 -0.65 25.49 19.55
C ASN A 159 -0.08 24.44 18.60
N ALA A 160 -0.80 24.09 17.54
CA ALA A 160 -0.35 23.20 16.50
C ALA A 160 0.45 23.95 15.42
N LYS A 161 1.35 23.21 14.74
CA LYS A 161 2.18 23.71 13.64
C LYS A 161 1.75 23.08 12.33
N CYS A 162 1.21 23.90 11.44
CA CYS A 162 0.70 23.53 10.14
C CYS A 162 1.71 23.78 9.03
N LEU A 163 1.59 23.01 7.95
CA LEU A 163 2.32 23.31 6.73
C LEU A 163 1.88 24.68 6.20
N GLN A 164 2.77 25.33 5.48
CA GLN A 164 2.44 26.54 4.74
C GLN A 164 2.60 26.25 3.25
N ILE A 165 1.52 26.42 2.48
CA ILE A 165 1.45 26.02 1.07
C ILE A 165 1.07 27.18 0.17
N ARG A 166 1.35 27.04 -1.13
CA ARG A 166 0.83 27.91 -2.18
C ARG A 166 0.77 27.14 -3.50
N GLU A 167 -0.17 27.51 -4.37
CA GLU A 167 -0.33 26.83 -5.67
C GLU A 167 0.77 27.25 -6.67
N ASN A 168 1.14 28.54 -6.66
CA ASN A 168 2.10 29.12 -7.60
C ASN A 168 3.16 29.97 -6.88
N LYS A 169 4.31 30.22 -7.52
CA LYS A 169 5.41 31.03 -6.94
C LYS A 169 5.00 32.48 -6.64
N GLU A 170 3.97 32.99 -7.30
CA GLU A 170 3.45 34.35 -7.15
C GLU A 170 2.32 34.44 -6.11
N SER A 171 1.72 33.30 -5.75
CA SER A 171 0.65 33.25 -4.77
C SER A 171 1.19 33.51 -3.36
N ALA A 172 0.37 34.18 -2.55
CA ALA A 172 0.65 34.32 -1.13
C ALA A 172 0.63 32.95 -0.45
N TRP A 173 1.52 32.79 0.51
CA TRP A 173 1.57 31.62 1.37
C TRP A 173 0.32 31.51 2.26
N GLN A 174 -0.21 30.31 2.43
CA GLN A 174 -1.38 30.03 3.25
C GLN A 174 -1.14 28.86 4.19
N PRO A 175 -1.64 28.89 5.44
CA PRO A 175 -1.58 27.73 6.32
C PRO A 175 -2.45 26.59 5.76
N TYR A 176 -1.95 25.37 5.87
CA TYR A 176 -2.65 24.14 5.50
C TYR A 176 -2.81 23.24 6.72
N GLU A 177 -4.06 23.07 7.15
CA GLU A 177 -4.42 22.29 8.34
C GLU A 177 -4.67 20.81 8.04
N GLY A 178 -4.66 20.42 6.78
CA GLY A 178 -4.77 19.03 6.37
C GLY A 178 -3.46 18.25 6.53
N THR A 179 -3.54 16.97 6.22
CA THR A 179 -2.39 16.08 6.10
C THR A 179 -2.17 15.72 4.64
N ILE A 180 -0.91 15.67 4.22
CA ILE A 180 -0.53 15.05 2.96
C ILE A 180 -0.07 13.63 3.29
N GLU A 181 -0.85 12.63 2.87
CA GLU A 181 -0.56 11.23 3.13
C GLU A 181 0.79 10.85 2.50
N GLY A 182 1.68 10.23 3.29
CA GLY A 182 3.01 9.83 2.82
C GLY A 182 4.04 10.96 2.72
N PHE A 183 3.75 12.17 3.22
CA PHE A 183 4.70 13.29 3.23
C PHE A 183 4.85 13.93 4.61
N SER A 184 6.10 14.20 4.99
CA SER A 184 6.46 15.01 6.15
C SER A 184 7.54 16.01 5.75
N ALA A 185 7.27 17.30 5.93
CA ALA A 185 8.23 18.35 5.62
C ALA A 185 9.40 18.37 6.62
N GLU A 186 10.61 18.48 6.11
CA GLU A 186 11.81 18.72 6.92
C GLU A 186 11.99 20.24 7.16
N PRO A 187 12.32 20.66 8.39
CA PRO A 187 12.63 22.07 8.66
C PRO A 187 13.79 22.57 7.80
N GLY A 188 13.63 23.76 7.20
CA GLY A 188 14.68 24.39 6.38
C GLY A 188 14.67 23.98 4.90
N ILE A 189 13.77 23.10 4.46
CA ILE A 189 13.66 22.70 3.04
C ILE A 189 12.33 23.17 2.46
N ALA A 190 12.38 23.95 1.38
CA ALA A 190 11.22 24.28 0.57
C ALA A 190 11.02 23.23 -0.53
N TYR A 191 9.77 22.87 -0.81
CA TYR A 191 9.43 21.83 -1.77
C TYR A 191 8.49 22.33 -2.85
N ARG A 192 8.61 21.77 -4.06
CA ARG A 192 7.53 21.72 -5.05
C ARG A 192 7.07 20.28 -5.18
N LEU A 193 5.92 19.97 -4.59
CA LEU A 193 5.36 18.63 -4.58
C LEU A 193 4.46 18.40 -5.79
N ARG A 194 4.46 17.17 -6.30
CA ARG A 194 3.41 16.59 -7.12
C ARG A 194 2.59 15.68 -6.22
N LEU A 195 1.26 15.85 -6.23
CA LEU A 195 0.33 15.11 -5.38
C LEU A 195 -0.78 14.46 -6.23
N LYS A 196 -1.38 13.40 -5.68
CA LYS A 196 -2.63 12.82 -6.15
C LYS A 196 -3.76 13.33 -5.26
N ALA A 197 -4.62 14.17 -5.82
CA ALA A 197 -5.80 14.70 -5.13
C ALA A 197 -7.03 13.85 -5.46
N TYR A 198 -7.45 13.03 -4.51
CA TYR A 198 -8.66 12.21 -4.61
C TYR A 198 -9.86 12.98 -4.08
N ASN A 199 -11.02 12.80 -4.70
CA ASN A 199 -12.28 13.45 -4.30
C ASN A 199 -12.16 14.99 -4.15
N LYS A 200 -11.34 15.62 -5.01
CA LYS A 200 -11.04 17.06 -4.96
C LYS A 200 -12.31 17.90 -4.93
N GLY A 201 -12.38 18.89 -4.03
CA GLY A 201 -13.54 19.77 -3.88
C GLY A 201 -14.70 19.17 -3.09
N THR A 202 -14.51 18.01 -2.46
CA THR A 202 -15.49 17.37 -1.58
C THR A 202 -15.02 17.36 -0.12
N LYS A 203 -15.89 16.94 0.80
CA LYS A 203 -15.52 16.79 2.22
C LYS A 203 -14.56 15.62 2.48
N GLU A 204 -14.42 14.71 1.52
CA GLU A 204 -13.56 13.53 1.59
C GLU A 204 -12.28 13.72 0.74
N GLU A 205 -11.97 14.97 0.41
CA GLU A 205 -10.74 15.31 -0.31
C GLU A 205 -9.52 14.85 0.50
N ARG A 206 -8.65 14.10 -0.17
CA ARG A 206 -7.40 13.61 0.40
C ARG A 206 -6.26 13.80 -0.59
N TRP A 207 -5.12 14.23 -0.08
CA TRP A 207 -3.92 14.45 -0.89
C TRP A 207 -2.87 13.42 -0.53
N VAL A 208 -2.47 12.64 -1.52
CA VAL A 208 -1.41 11.63 -1.38
C VAL A 208 -0.16 12.12 -2.08
N TYR A 209 0.96 12.07 -1.37
CA TYR A 209 2.26 12.40 -1.92
C TYR A 209 2.64 11.43 -3.05
N ASP A 210 3.07 12.00 -4.18
CA ASP A 210 3.61 11.25 -5.32
C ASP A 210 5.12 11.45 -5.38
N MET A 211 5.59 12.70 -5.52
CA MET A 211 7.02 13.02 -5.48
C MET A 211 7.30 14.50 -5.21
N ALA A 212 8.50 14.83 -4.74
CA ALA A 212 9.07 16.17 -4.81
C ALA A 212 9.70 16.38 -6.19
N VAL A 213 9.22 17.39 -6.90
CA VAL A 213 9.70 17.76 -8.25
C VAL A 213 10.88 18.73 -8.15
N GLU A 214 10.86 19.59 -7.13
CA GLU A 214 11.96 20.50 -6.77
C GLU A 214 12.11 20.50 -5.24
N GLN A 215 13.34 20.63 -4.77
CA GLN A 215 13.70 20.82 -3.37
C GLN A 215 14.78 21.91 -3.27
N GLU A 216 14.65 22.80 -2.31
CA GLU A 216 15.59 23.89 -2.06
C GLU A 216 15.89 23.99 -0.57
N VAL A 217 17.17 23.92 -0.20
CA VAL A 217 17.60 24.20 1.18
C VAL A 217 17.64 25.70 1.35
N VAL A 218 16.89 26.20 2.33
CA VAL A 218 16.82 27.63 2.67
C VAL A 218 17.68 27.84 3.91
N GLU A 219 18.86 28.44 3.70
CA GLU A 219 19.80 28.86 4.77
C GLU A 219 19.36 30.14 5.47
#